data_AF-A0A958HW58-F1
#
_entry.id   AF-A0A958HW58-F1
#
_cell.length_a   1.000
_cell.length_b   1.000
_cell.length_c   1.000
_cell.angle_alpha   90.00
_cell.angle_beta   90.00
_cell.angle_gamma   90.00
#
_symmetry.space_group_name_H-M   'P 1'
#
loop_
_entity.id
_entity.type
_entity.pdbx_description
1 polymer ?
#
loop_
_entity_poly.entity_id
_entity_poly.type
_entity_poly.pdbx_seq_one_letter_code
_entity_poly.pdbx_strand_id
1 'polypeptide(L)'
;MFRMLILWQLLVFSAFSLVLAQGRDDNRRERDGIVPRNIEENDNRRIQRGDNEVNSWDRDDFFADLSIRIDFKLPDHHRRGGNYERDFSGITYINNLPLGATDFLFVASEDVTLYGSAQTAGRIYADDDIDFRSGAPSVHYGPLIAGDDITIRYRNTITGNVRAGGRINNQGTVQGRMRDGVRIRSLDITALPPARSGRRHEVVRRRQHTVLAPGTYGRVTVQPGGVLELSSGVYYFERLQTDREGEIYFDTRRGPVIVNLAEDLSFGDYSTINTDRGEAGSSEIYFNTRQSRTLRIGRGSRVLGSILAPYADVRGEGNVTFRGSIIAQDIIFQSGAKLESHRGESPRPRAWQR
;
A
#
# COMPACT_ATOMS: atom_id res chain seq x y z
N MET A 1 -42.46 9.59 34.55
CA MET A 1 -41.54 10.75 34.38
C MET A 1 -40.36 10.40 33.44
N PHE A 2 -40.61 9.67 32.34
CA PHE A 2 -39.57 9.20 31.40
C PHE A 2 -40.14 9.00 29.98
N ARG A 3 -41.04 9.91 29.54
CA ARG A 3 -41.64 9.89 28.19
C ARG A 3 -41.62 11.25 27.48
N MET A 4 -40.85 12.21 28.00
CA MET A 4 -40.89 13.60 27.54
C MET A 4 -39.51 14.14 27.12
N LEU A 5 -38.63 13.27 26.60
CA LEU A 5 -37.28 13.64 26.15
C LEU A 5 -36.93 13.19 24.71
N ILE A 6 -37.92 12.70 23.94
CA ILE A 6 -37.71 12.25 22.55
C ILE A 6 -38.28 13.24 21.51
N LEU A 7 -39.05 14.26 21.94
CA LEU A 7 -39.66 15.22 21.02
C LEU A 7 -38.80 16.46 20.69
N TRP A 8 -37.59 16.61 21.25
CA TRP A 8 -36.76 17.80 21.05
C TRP A 8 -35.60 17.65 20.07
N GLN A 9 -35.36 16.45 19.52
CA GLN A 9 -34.29 16.21 18.53
C GLN A 9 -34.76 16.19 17.06
N LEU A 10 -36.07 16.32 16.79
CA LEU A 10 -36.62 16.29 15.44
C LEU A 10 -36.93 17.68 14.84
N LEU A 11 -36.60 18.78 15.54
CA LEU A 11 -36.91 20.15 15.10
C LEU A 11 -35.72 21.00 14.65
N VAL A 12 -34.49 20.46 14.64
CA VAL A 12 -33.27 21.21 14.24
C VAL A 12 -32.78 20.88 12.82
N PHE A 13 -33.35 19.89 12.13
CA PHE A 13 -32.88 19.48 10.80
C PHE A 13 -33.68 20.03 9.59
N SER A 14 -34.62 20.96 9.79
CA SER A 14 -35.49 21.50 8.72
C SER A 14 -35.10 22.90 8.20
N ALA A 15 -33.92 23.44 8.55
CA ALA A 15 -33.59 24.84 8.24
C ALA A 15 -32.31 25.04 7.38
N PHE A 16 -31.82 24.01 6.67
CA PHE A 16 -30.56 24.12 5.91
C PHE A 16 -30.62 23.53 4.49
N SER A 17 -31.71 23.78 3.75
CA SER A 17 -31.81 23.41 2.32
C SER A 17 -32.57 24.42 1.46
N LEU A 18 -32.46 25.71 1.79
CA LEU A 18 -33.00 26.77 0.95
C LEU A 18 -32.02 27.94 0.93
N VAL A 19 -31.15 27.97 -0.08
CA VAL A 19 -30.49 29.13 -0.71
C VAL A 19 -29.39 28.56 -1.61
N LEU A 20 -29.68 28.49 -2.90
CA LEU A 20 -28.77 28.70 -4.06
C LEU A 20 -29.45 28.14 -5.32
N ALA A 21 -30.51 28.83 -5.76
CA ALA A 21 -31.04 28.71 -7.11
C ALA A 21 -31.75 30.02 -7.46
N GLN A 22 -31.02 30.96 -8.09
CA GLN A 22 -31.56 31.97 -9.02
C GLN A 22 -30.44 32.94 -9.44
N GLY A 23 -30.33 33.16 -10.75
CA GLY A 23 -29.40 34.12 -11.36
C GLY A 23 -28.98 33.74 -12.78
N ARG A 24 -29.95 33.52 -13.66
CA ARG A 24 -29.77 33.47 -15.13
C ARG A 24 -30.39 34.76 -15.69
N ASP A 25 -29.88 35.21 -16.84
CA ASP A 25 -30.27 36.40 -17.64
C ASP A 25 -29.54 37.69 -17.18
N ASP A 26 -28.91 38.54 -18.01
CA ASP A 26 -28.81 38.69 -19.45
C ASP A 26 -27.50 39.44 -19.77
N ASN A 27 -26.82 39.14 -20.88
CA ASN A 27 -26.12 40.18 -21.63
C ASN A 27 -25.84 39.77 -23.08
N ARG A 28 -26.77 40.16 -23.94
CA ARG A 28 -26.53 40.49 -25.35
C ARG A 28 -25.46 41.57 -25.43
N ARG A 29 -24.34 41.31 -26.13
CA ARG A 29 -23.67 42.33 -26.94
C ARG A 29 -23.20 41.72 -28.24
N GLU A 30 -23.70 42.33 -29.31
CA GLU A 30 -23.22 42.24 -30.69
C GLU A 30 -21.70 42.43 -30.75
N ARG A 31 -21.05 41.67 -31.64
CA ARG A 31 -19.95 42.20 -32.44
C ARG A 31 -19.83 41.45 -33.75
N ASP A 32 -19.84 42.25 -34.78
CA ASP A 32 -19.70 41.91 -36.19
C ASP A 32 -18.35 41.28 -36.53
N GLY A 33 -18.38 40.48 -37.60
CA GLY A 33 -17.40 40.58 -38.68
C GLY A 33 -16.04 39.92 -38.48
N ILE A 34 -15.80 38.86 -39.23
CA ILE A 34 -14.87 38.84 -40.39
C ILE A 34 -14.66 37.38 -40.81
N VAL A 35 -15.12 37.07 -42.02
CA VAL A 35 -14.75 35.87 -42.79
C VAL A 35 -13.43 36.18 -43.50
N PRO A 36 -12.48 35.22 -43.57
CA PRO A 36 -12.03 34.87 -44.92
C PRO A 36 -11.69 33.39 -45.13
N ARG A 37 -12.13 32.95 -46.33
CA ARG A 37 -11.42 32.16 -47.36
C ARG A 37 -11.07 30.69 -47.10
N ASN A 38 -11.79 29.89 -47.89
CA ASN A 38 -11.33 28.68 -48.57
C ASN A 38 -9.89 28.78 -49.08
N ILE A 39 -9.10 27.76 -48.78
CA ILE A 39 -8.01 27.28 -49.61
C ILE A 39 -8.24 25.77 -49.78
N GLU A 40 -8.67 25.40 -50.98
CA GLU A 40 -8.58 24.04 -51.52
C GLU A 40 -7.12 23.70 -51.85
N GLU A 41 -6.92 22.40 -52.09
CA GLU A 41 -5.83 21.81 -52.88
C GLU A 41 -4.51 21.45 -52.15
N ASN A 42 -4.33 20.15 -51.92
CA ASN A 42 -3.66 19.23 -52.86
C ASN A 42 -2.63 18.25 -52.23
N ASP A 43 -2.61 17.08 -52.86
CA ASP A 43 -1.53 16.09 -52.99
C ASP A 43 -1.12 15.15 -51.84
N ASN A 44 -1.71 13.95 -51.90
CA ASN A 44 -1.02 12.72 -52.31
C ASN A 44 0.49 12.62 -52.01
N ARG A 45 0.85 11.95 -50.90
CA ARG A 45 2.03 11.07 -50.85
C ARG A 45 1.76 9.76 -50.14
N ARG A 46 1.47 8.78 -50.99
CA ARG A 46 1.75 7.34 -50.91
C ARG A 46 2.98 7.04 -50.03
N ILE A 47 2.78 6.50 -48.83
CA ILE A 47 3.84 5.84 -48.07
C ILE A 47 3.74 4.34 -48.35
N GLN A 48 4.85 3.81 -48.85
CA GLN A 48 5.05 2.42 -49.22
C GLN A 48 4.86 1.51 -48.00
N ARG A 49 4.06 0.44 -48.19
CA ARG A 49 4.15 -0.79 -47.41
C ARG A 49 5.53 -1.39 -47.65
N GLY A 50 6.37 -1.33 -46.62
CA GLY A 50 7.52 -2.21 -46.48
C GLY A 50 7.15 -3.30 -45.50
N ASP A 51 6.98 -4.51 -46.01
CA ASP A 51 6.80 -5.73 -45.24
C ASP A 51 8.04 -5.94 -44.36
N ASN A 52 7.89 -5.71 -43.06
CA ASN A 52 8.84 -6.19 -42.06
C ASN A 52 8.14 -7.29 -41.28
N GLU A 53 8.48 -8.53 -41.64
CA GLU A 53 8.30 -9.70 -40.80
C GLU A 53 8.98 -9.45 -39.46
N VAL A 54 8.18 -9.03 -38.47
CA VAL A 54 8.60 -9.04 -37.08
C VAL A 54 8.54 -10.49 -36.64
N ASN A 55 9.71 -11.13 -36.67
CA ASN A 55 9.97 -12.39 -35.99
C ASN A 55 9.31 -12.38 -34.61
N SER A 56 8.35 -13.27 -34.44
CA SER A 56 7.64 -13.56 -33.21
C SER A 56 8.63 -14.01 -32.15
N TRP A 57 9.02 -13.11 -31.25
CA TRP A 57 9.58 -13.49 -29.96
C TRP A 57 8.42 -13.90 -29.06
N ASP A 58 7.99 -15.16 -29.19
CA ASP A 58 7.25 -15.84 -28.14
C ASP A 58 8.19 -16.02 -26.94
N ARG A 59 8.09 -15.11 -25.97
CA ARG A 59 8.73 -15.20 -24.66
C ARG A 59 7.70 -15.67 -23.63
N ASP A 60 7.25 -16.91 -23.78
CA ASP A 60 6.50 -17.61 -22.73
C ASP A 60 7.41 -18.18 -21.61
N ASP A 61 8.70 -17.82 -21.58
CA ASP A 61 9.72 -18.42 -20.70
C ASP A 61 10.01 -17.70 -19.36
N PHE A 62 9.16 -16.80 -18.85
CA PHE A 62 9.50 -16.10 -17.58
C PHE A 62 9.16 -16.87 -16.29
N PHE A 63 8.73 -18.13 -16.36
CA PHE A 63 8.50 -18.98 -15.19
C PHE A 63 9.22 -20.33 -15.21
N ALA A 64 10.14 -20.58 -16.16
CA ALA A 64 10.82 -21.86 -16.26
C ALA A 64 12.05 -22.03 -15.36
N ASP A 65 12.61 -20.98 -14.73
CA ASP A 65 13.70 -21.18 -13.76
C ASP A 65 13.90 -20.00 -12.81
N LEU A 66 13.06 -19.89 -11.78
CA LEU A 66 13.46 -19.22 -10.54
C LEU A 66 13.74 -20.26 -9.46
N SER A 67 14.60 -21.23 -9.75
CA SER A 67 15.31 -21.96 -8.71
C SER A 67 16.56 -21.15 -8.32
N ILE A 68 16.37 -20.09 -7.54
CA ILE A 68 17.51 -19.43 -6.89
C ILE A 68 18.04 -20.41 -5.83
N ARG A 69 18.98 -21.28 -6.22
CA ARG A 69 19.87 -21.93 -5.27
C ARG A 69 20.87 -20.88 -4.79
N ILE A 70 20.58 -20.31 -3.62
CA ILE A 70 21.60 -19.58 -2.86
C ILE A 70 22.43 -20.63 -2.14
N ASP A 71 23.46 -21.14 -2.82
CA ASP A 71 24.52 -21.88 -2.15
C ASP A 71 25.29 -20.87 -1.29
N PHE A 72 24.99 -20.80 0.00
CA PHE A 72 25.88 -20.17 0.97
C PHE A 72 27.14 -21.02 1.07
N LYS A 73 28.11 -20.77 0.19
CA LYS A 73 29.47 -21.25 0.38
C LYS A 73 30.07 -20.44 1.53
N LEU A 74 29.80 -20.89 2.76
CA LEU A 74 30.45 -20.38 3.95
C LEU A 74 31.95 -20.46 3.71
N PRO A 75 32.69 -19.33 3.73
CA PRO A 75 34.13 -19.37 3.63
C PRO A 75 34.66 -20.11 4.86
N ASP A 76 35.41 -21.19 4.65
CA ASP A 76 36.28 -21.75 5.67
C ASP A 76 37.34 -20.70 6.01
N HIS A 77 37.05 -19.86 7.01
CA HIS A 77 38.03 -18.93 7.56
C HIS A 77 38.28 -19.22 9.03
N HIS A 78 39.45 -19.81 9.23
CA HIS A 78 40.21 -19.74 10.47
C HIS A 78 40.22 -18.31 11.05
N ARG A 79 39.68 -18.21 12.27
CA ARG A 79 40.25 -17.51 13.44
C ARG A 79 41.07 -16.24 13.19
N ARG A 80 40.48 -15.08 13.53
CA ARG A 80 40.89 -14.10 14.57
C ARG A 80 40.58 -12.67 14.12
N GLY A 81 39.82 -11.95 14.94
CA GLY A 81 39.55 -10.52 14.81
C GLY A 81 38.05 -10.25 14.91
N GLY A 82 37.63 -9.51 15.95
CA GLY A 82 36.24 -9.39 16.38
C GLY A 82 35.31 -8.88 15.28
N ASN A 83 34.42 -9.76 14.81
CA ASN A 83 33.37 -9.42 13.87
C ASN A 83 32.07 -9.25 14.65
N TYR A 84 31.45 -8.07 14.50
CA TYR A 84 30.03 -7.87 14.75
C TYR A 84 29.27 -8.71 13.71
N GLU A 85 29.05 -9.97 14.02
CA GLU A 85 28.06 -10.79 13.34
C GLU A 85 26.72 -10.10 13.56
N ARG A 86 26.25 -9.36 12.55
CA ARG A 86 24.94 -8.71 12.61
C ARG A 86 23.92 -9.82 12.63
N ASP A 87 23.42 -10.13 13.80
CA ASP A 87 22.33 -11.06 13.99
C ASP A 87 21.08 -10.50 13.30
N PHE A 88 20.84 -10.94 12.06
CA PHE A 88 19.65 -10.61 11.29
C PHE A 88 18.47 -11.55 11.62
N SER A 89 18.52 -12.25 12.76
CA SER A 89 17.39 -13.05 13.26
C SER A 89 16.18 -12.14 13.50
N GLY A 90 15.28 -12.08 12.52
CA GLY A 90 14.08 -11.24 12.59
C GLY A 90 13.62 -10.63 11.28
N ILE A 91 14.46 -10.66 10.23
CA ILE A 91 14.00 -10.32 8.88
C ILE A 91 13.30 -11.55 8.30
N THR A 92 12.00 -11.42 8.05
CA THR A 92 11.26 -12.47 7.33
C THR A 92 11.55 -12.37 5.84
N TYR A 93 11.58 -13.54 5.20
CA TYR A 93 11.79 -13.68 3.77
C TYR A 93 10.54 -14.25 3.11
N ILE A 94 10.14 -13.70 1.95
CA ILE A 94 9.25 -14.41 1.01
C ILE A 94 10.16 -15.05 -0.02
N ASN A 95 10.09 -16.37 -0.22
CA ASN A 95 10.94 -17.07 -1.20
C ASN A 95 12.43 -16.69 -1.10
N ASN A 96 12.98 -16.59 0.12
CA ASN A 96 14.36 -16.15 0.40
C ASN A 96 14.68 -14.68 0.07
N LEU A 97 13.68 -13.82 -0.17
CA LEU A 97 13.88 -12.37 -0.33
C LEU A 97 13.39 -11.59 0.89
N PRO A 98 14.21 -10.70 1.48
CA PRO A 98 13.78 -9.90 2.61
C PRO A 98 12.68 -8.93 2.14
N LEU A 99 11.64 -8.76 2.96
CA LEU A 99 10.45 -7.97 2.60
C LEU A 99 10.75 -6.57 2.04
N GLY A 100 11.72 -5.89 2.63
CA GLY A 100 12.14 -4.54 2.22
C GLY A 100 12.87 -4.47 0.87
N ALA A 101 13.22 -5.61 0.27
CA ALA A 101 13.88 -5.68 -1.04
C ALA A 101 12.92 -5.99 -2.19
N THR A 102 11.63 -6.17 -1.90
CA THR A 102 10.67 -6.60 -2.92
C THR A 102 9.97 -5.42 -3.59
N ASP A 103 9.58 -5.62 -4.85
CA ASP A 103 8.75 -4.66 -5.60
C ASP A 103 7.24 -4.86 -5.32
N PHE A 104 6.90 -5.73 -4.35
CA PHE A 104 5.52 -5.98 -3.97
C PHE A 104 4.99 -4.84 -3.10
N LEU A 105 3.87 -4.29 -3.53
CA LEU A 105 3.02 -3.48 -2.69
C LEU A 105 2.22 -4.40 -1.75
N PHE A 106 1.55 -5.41 -2.32
CA PHE A 106 0.66 -6.33 -1.58
C PHE A 106 0.91 -7.79 -1.94
N VAL A 107 0.83 -8.64 -0.92
CA VAL A 107 0.75 -10.11 -1.02
C VAL A 107 -0.32 -10.57 -0.04
N ALA A 108 -1.44 -11.10 -0.55
CA ALA A 108 -2.51 -11.66 0.26
C ALA A 108 -2.57 -13.19 0.10
N SER A 109 -2.83 -13.93 1.18
CA SER A 109 -3.17 -15.37 1.07
C SER A 109 -4.64 -15.59 0.71
N GLU A 110 -5.46 -14.56 0.82
CA GLU A 110 -6.85 -14.53 0.36
C GLU A 110 -6.97 -13.32 -0.58
N ASP A 111 -7.76 -12.30 -0.21
CA ASP A 111 -8.17 -11.27 -1.16
C ASP A 111 -7.39 -9.96 -1.06
N VAL A 112 -7.34 -9.25 -2.19
CA VAL A 112 -7.02 -7.81 -2.23
C VAL A 112 -8.21 -7.02 -2.77
N THR A 113 -8.80 -6.17 -1.94
CA THR A 113 -9.89 -5.27 -2.32
C THR A 113 -9.49 -3.80 -2.23
N LEU A 114 -9.59 -3.07 -3.34
CA LEU A 114 -9.31 -1.63 -3.41
C LEU A 114 -10.56 -0.87 -3.82
N TYR A 115 -11.02 0.04 -2.97
CA TYR A 115 -12.12 0.95 -3.28
C TYR A 115 -11.63 2.15 -4.09
N GLY A 116 -12.49 2.68 -4.97
CA GLY A 116 -12.09 3.66 -5.99
C GLY A 116 -11.37 4.92 -5.46
N SER A 117 -10.76 5.69 -6.36
CA SER A 117 -9.87 6.84 -6.07
C SER A 117 -8.53 6.48 -5.42
N ALA A 118 -8.14 5.21 -5.40
CA ALA A 118 -6.80 4.81 -4.96
C ALA A 118 -5.75 5.10 -6.06
N GLN A 119 -4.62 5.70 -5.67
CA GLN A 119 -3.42 5.71 -6.51
C GLN A 119 -2.48 4.65 -5.95
N THR A 120 -2.17 3.63 -6.73
CA THR A 120 -1.38 2.50 -6.25
C THR A 120 -0.20 2.22 -7.18
N ALA A 121 0.95 1.85 -6.63
CA ALA A 121 2.16 1.54 -7.40
C ALA A 121 2.97 0.41 -6.78
N GLY A 122 3.37 -0.57 -7.59
CA GLY A 122 4.03 -1.80 -7.15
C GLY A 122 3.25 -3.03 -7.57
N ARG A 123 3.83 -4.22 -7.38
CA ARG A 123 3.17 -5.48 -7.72
C ARG A 123 2.13 -5.84 -6.67
N ILE A 124 0.96 -6.31 -7.10
CA ILE A 124 -0.08 -6.86 -6.23
C ILE A 124 -0.24 -8.34 -6.54
N TYR A 125 -0.25 -9.15 -5.48
CA TYR A 125 -0.49 -10.58 -5.52
C TYR A 125 -1.57 -10.98 -4.52
N ALA A 126 -2.44 -11.89 -4.93
CA ALA A 126 -3.44 -12.55 -4.09
C ALA A 126 -3.46 -14.05 -4.43
N ASP A 127 -3.54 -14.91 -3.42
CA ASP A 127 -3.78 -16.35 -3.63
C ASP A 127 -5.24 -16.62 -4.05
N ASP A 128 -6.18 -15.73 -3.71
CA ASP A 128 -7.59 -15.79 -4.13
C ASP A 128 -7.91 -14.64 -5.10
N ASP A 129 -8.79 -13.69 -4.75
CA ASP A 129 -9.27 -12.65 -5.66
C ASP A 129 -8.50 -11.31 -5.57
N ILE A 130 -8.49 -10.57 -6.68
CA ILE A 130 -8.18 -9.13 -6.69
C ILE A 130 -9.39 -8.34 -7.21
N ASP A 131 -9.94 -7.45 -6.39
CA ASP A 131 -11.09 -6.60 -6.75
C ASP A 131 -10.78 -5.09 -6.65
N PHE A 132 -10.68 -4.44 -7.81
CA PHE A 132 -10.72 -2.99 -7.95
C PHE A 132 -12.18 -2.53 -8.07
N ARG A 133 -12.75 -2.05 -6.97
CA ARG A 133 -14.16 -1.66 -6.87
C ARG A 133 -14.47 -0.33 -7.55
N SER A 134 -15.75 -0.09 -7.81
CA SER A 134 -16.25 1.15 -8.42
C SER A 134 -16.02 2.35 -7.48
N GLY A 135 -15.84 3.53 -8.06
CA GLY A 135 -15.71 4.79 -7.32
C GLY A 135 -15.22 5.93 -8.21
N ALA A 136 -14.50 6.91 -7.63
CA ALA A 136 -13.79 7.89 -8.44
C ALA A 136 -12.63 7.22 -9.21
N PRO A 137 -12.14 7.84 -10.30
CA PRO A 137 -11.09 7.24 -11.12
C PRO A 137 -9.86 6.85 -10.30
N SER A 138 -9.37 5.63 -10.52
CA SER A 138 -8.19 5.08 -9.84
C SER A 138 -7.16 4.63 -10.86
N VAL A 139 -5.88 4.66 -10.48
CA VAL A 139 -4.78 4.20 -11.34
C VAL A 139 -3.85 3.30 -10.54
N HIS A 140 -3.57 2.12 -11.08
CA HIS A 140 -2.58 1.19 -10.57
C HIS A 140 -1.38 1.09 -11.51
N TYR A 141 -0.19 1.31 -10.98
CA TYR A 141 1.09 1.18 -11.67
C TYR A 141 1.81 -0.10 -11.24
N GLY A 142 1.55 -1.20 -11.95
CA GLY A 142 2.19 -2.46 -11.64
C GLY A 142 1.43 -3.67 -12.19
N PRO A 143 2.05 -4.86 -12.13
CA PRO A 143 1.39 -6.09 -12.49
C PRO A 143 0.44 -6.58 -11.38
N LEU A 144 -0.66 -7.19 -11.80
CA LEU A 144 -1.64 -7.87 -10.95
C LEU A 144 -1.56 -9.39 -11.18
N ILE A 145 -1.55 -10.16 -10.10
CA ILE A 145 -1.52 -11.63 -10.15
C ILE A 145 -2.49 -12.16 -9.08
N ALA A 146 -3.53 -12.89 -9.49
CA ALA A 146 -4.50 -13.53 -8.60
C ALA A 146 -4.53 -15.03 -8.84
N GLY A 147 -4.67 -15.81 -7.78
CA GLY A 147 -4.84 -17.26 -7.88
C GLY A 147 -6.21 -17.66 -8.40
N ASP A 148 -7.26 -16.88 -8.11
CA ASP A 148 -8.60 -17.04 -8.69
C ASP A 148 -8.96 -15.86 -9.62
N ASP A 149 -10.01 -15.08 -9.33
CA ASP A 149 -10.54 -14.07 -10.23
C ASP A 149 -9.86 -12.69 -10.07
N ILE A 150 -9.83 -11.93 -11.17
CA ILE A 150 -9.52 -10.48 -11.12
C ILE A 150 -10.72 -9.69 -11.62
N THR A 151 -11.27 -8.85 -10.76
CA THR A 151 -12.35 -7.92 -11.11
C THR A 151 -11.83 -6.49 -11.18
N ILE A 152 -11.96 -5.85 -12.34
CA ILE A 152 -11.58 -4.44 -12.56
C ILE A 152 -12.82 -3.67 -12.95
N ARG A 153 -13.43 -2.94 -12.01
CA ARG A 153 -14.67 -2.19 -12.30
C ARG A 153 -14.42 -0.90 -13.08
N TYR A 154 -15.50 -0.28 -13.57
CA TYR A 154 -15.46 0.95 -14.37
C TYR A 154 -14.67 2.08 -13.69
N ARG A 155 -13.96 2.89 -14.51
CA ARG A 155 -13.06 4.00 -14.11
C ARG A 155 -11.77 3.62 -13.39
N ASN A 156 -11.42 2.35 -13.32
CA ASN A 156 -10.09 1.92 -12.89
C ASN A 156 -9.17 1.75 -14.11
N THR A 157 -7.91 2.19 -13.99
CA THR A 157 -6.86 2.01 -15.01
C THR A 157 -5.69 1.21 -14.45
N ILE A 158 -5.30 0.14 -15.12
CA ILE A 158 -4.15 -0.70 -14.76
C ILE A 158 -3.05 -0.51 -15.81
N THR A 159 -1.87 -0.04 -15.40
CA THR A 159 -0.71 0.22 -16.27
C THR A 159 0.31 -0.93 -16.22
N GLY A 160 -0.16 -2.17 -16.16
CA GLY A 160 0.68 -3.35 -16.09
C GLY A 160 -0.05 -4.60 -16.57
N ASN A 161 0.67 -5.74 -16.57
CA ASN A 161 0.11 -7.02 -16.98
C ASN A 161 -0.80 -7.57 -15.89
N VAL A 162 -1.86 -8.29 -16.30
CA VAL A 162 -2.87 -8.87 -15.42
C VAL A 162 -2.93 -10.38 -15.67
N ARG A 163 -2.80 -11.18 -14.60
CA ARG A 163 -2.83 -12.64 -14.67
C ARG A 163 -3.76 -13.21 -13.60
N ALA A 164 -4.68 -14.08 -13.98
CA ALA A 164 -5.65 -14.72 -13.09
C ALA A 164 -5.64 -16.24 -13.32
N GLY A 165 -5.73 -17.02 -12.24
CA GLY A 165 -5.98 -18.46 -12.36
C GLY A 165 -7.42 -18.78 -12.74
N GLY A 166 -8.35 -17.95 -12.29
CA GLY A 166 -9.75 -17.91 -12.71
C GLY A 166 -9.95 -16.99 -13.93
N ARG A 167 -10.98 -16.15 -13.86
CA ARG A 167 -11.44 -15.23 -14.91
C ARG A 167 -10.98 -13.79 -14.65
N ILE A 168 -10.83 -13.03 -15.74
CA ILE A 168 -10.63 -11.57 -15.67
C ILE A 168 -11.92 -10.85 -16.05
N ASN A 169 -12.62 -10.30 -15.06
CA ASN A 169 -13.83 -9.51 -15.22
C ASN A 169 -13.47 -8.00 -15.35
N ASN A 170 -13.09 -7.57 -16.56
CA ASN A 170 -12.66 -6.20 -16.81
C ASN A 170 -13.76 -5.28 -17.40
N GLN A 171 -14.12 -4.24 -16.65
CA GLN A 171 -14.99 -3.11 -17.04
C GLN A 171 -14.21 -1.77 -17.05
N GLY A 172 -12.91 -1.78 -16.74
CA GLY A 172 -12.02 -0.63 -16.76
C GLY A 172 -11.05 -0.66 -17.94
N THR A 173 -9.90 0.00 -17.77
CA THR A 173 -8.83 0.05 -18.78
C THR A 173 -7.62 -0.73 -18.30
N VAL A 174 -7.15 -1.68 -19.10
CA VAL A 174 -5.87 -2.38 -18.86
C VAL A 174 -4.95 -2.07 -20.03
N GLN A 175 -3.79 -1.47 -19.76
CA GLN A 175 -2.81 -1.10 -20.78
C GLN A 175 -1.81 -2.23 -21.08
N GLY A 176 -1.67 -3.19 -20.16
CA GLY A 176 -0.82 -4.37 -20.33
C GLY A 176 -1.56 -5.56 -20.94
N ARG A 177 -0.90 -6.73 -20.94
CA ARG A 177 -1.50 -7.99 -21.38
C ARG A 177 -2.37 -8.59 -20.28
N MET A 178 -3.52 -9.15 -20.66
CA MET A 178 -4.40 -9.93 -19.78
C MET A 178 -4.27 -11.42 -20.12
N ARG A 179 -4.13 -12.28 -19.11
CA ARG A 179 -4.15 -13.76 -19.26
C ARG A 179 -4.95 -14.38 -18.12
N ASP A 180 -6.09 -15.00 -18.44
CA ASP A 180 -6.92 -15.78 -17.52
C ASP A 180 -6.61 -17.28 -17.64
N GLY A 181 -7.14 -18.09 -16.72
CA GLY A 181 -6.96 -19.55 -16.75
C GLY A 181 -5.51 -20.02 -16.62
N VAL A 182 -4.59 -19.17 -16.13
CA VAL A 182 -3.17 -19.52 -16.01
C VAL A 182 -2.89 -20.19 -14.68
N ARG A 183 -2.05 -21.23 -14.65
CA ARG A 183 -1.63 -21.82 -13.38
C ARG A 183 -0.78 -20.81 -12.58
N ILE A 184 -1.32 -20.33 -11.47
CA ILE A 184 -0.60 -19.53 -10.47
C ILE A 184 -0.18 -20.44 -9.32
N ARG A 185 1.03 -20.23 -8.81
CA ARG A 185 1.55 -20.98 -7.66
C ARG A 185 1.28 -20.17 -6.39
N SER A 186 0.55 -20.76 -5.46
CA SER A 186 0.32 -20.17 -4.13
C SER A 186 1.64 -19.87 -3.41
N LEU A 187 1.66 -18.75 -2.69
CA LEU A 187 2.80 -18.30 -1.89
C LEU A 187 2.59 -18.65 -0.43
N ASP A 188 3.52 -19.40 0.15
CA ASP A 188 3.51 -19.62 1.60
C ASP A 188 4.01 -18.37 2.33
N ILE A 189 3.11 -17.74 3.10
CA ILE A 189 3.37 -16.52 3.87
C ILE A 189 3.37 -16.74 5.39
N THR A 190 3.34 -17.99 5.86
CA THR A 190 3.02 -18.31 7.28
C THR A 190 4.18 -18.11 8.26
N ALA A 191 5.42 -17.96 7.76
CA ALA A 191 6.60 -17.86 8.61
C ALA A 191 6.67 -16.51 9.35
N LEU A 192 6.61 -16.55 10.68
CA LEU A 192 6.82 -15.39 11.56
C LEU A 192 7.99 -15.61 12.51
N PRO A 193 8.79 -14.57 12.82
CA PRO A 193 9.79 -14.66 13.85
C PRO A 193 9.16 -14.92 15.23
N PRO A 194 9.92 -15.47 16.19
CA PRO A 194 9.46 -15.67 17.56
C PRO A 194 9.08 -14.33 18.21
N ALA A 195 7.80 -14.08 18.45
CA ALA A 195 7.35 -12.98 19.30
C ALA A 195 7.47 -13.35 20.78
N ARG A 196 7.93 -12.40 21.59
CA ARG A 196 8.01 -12.47 23.05
C ARG A 196 7.26 -11.26 23.61
N SER A 197 6.49 -11.42 24.68
CA SER A 197 5.86 -10.28 25.36
C SER A 197 6.63 -9.92 26.62
N GLY A 198 6.79 -8.62 26.84
CA GLY A 198 7.37 -8.07 28.07
C GLY A 198 6.28 -7.75 29.08
N ARG A 199 6.66 -7.51 30.35
CA ARG A 199 5.73 -7.05 31.40
C ARG A 199 5.70 -5.53 31.57
N ARG A 200 6.65 -4.82 30.94
CA ARG A 200 6.80 -3.37 31.06
C ARG A 200 5.83 -2.69 30.10
N HIS A 201 4.78 -2.09 30.62
CA HIS A 201 3.86 -1.28 29.84
C HIS A 201 4.37 0.15 29.69
N GLU A 202 4.17 0.75 28.53
CA GLU A 202 4.54 2.14 28.27
C GLU A 202 3.39 2.95 27.70
N VAL A 203 3.26 4.17 28.18
CA VAL A 203 2.27 5.13 27.68
C VAL A 203 3.01 6.40 27.31
N VAL A 204 3.15 6.62 26.01
CA VAL A 204 3.64 7.90 25.48
C VAL A 204 2.49 8.88 25.61
N ARG A 205 2.59 9.75 26.62
CA ARG A 205 1.51 10.69 26.95
C ARG A 205 1.27 11.69 25.83
N ARG A 206 0.08 12.27 25.82
CA ARG A 206 -0.32 13.32 24.87
C ARG A 206 0.74 14.41 24.75
N ARG A 207 1.20 14.67 23.51
CA ARG A 207 2.22 15.68 23.18
C ARG A 207 3.55 15.52 23.91
N GLN A 208 3.83 14.32 24.42
CA GLN A 208 5.11 13.99 25.01
C GLN A 208 5.93 13.17 24.02
N HIS A 209 7.24 13.26 24.19
CA HIS A 209 8.21 12.48 23.45
C HIS A 209 8.77 11.40 24.36
N THR A 210 8.85 10.16 23.89
CA THR A 210 9.42 9.05 24.65
C THR A 210 10.29 8.21 23.73
N VAL A 211 11.53 7.97 24.16
CA VAL A 211 12.49 7.12 23.47
C VAL A 211 12.49 5.76 24.16
N LEU A 212 12.29 4.69 23.39
CA LEU A 212 12.50 3.32 23.88
C LEU A 212 13.76 2.75 23.23
N ALA A 213 14.61 2.12 24.05
CA ALA A 213 15.74 1.36 23.54
C ALA A 213 15.24 -0.01 23.03
N PRO A 214 15.98 -0.67 22.12
CA PRO A 214 15.65 -2.04 21.71
C PRO A 214 15.48 -2.96 22.92
N GLY A 215 14.43 -3.79 22.91
CA GLY A 215 14.07 -4.59 24.08
C GLY A 215 12.68 -5.22 24.03
N THR A 216 12.23 -5.73 25.17
CA THR A 216 10.93 -6.40 25.32
C THR A 216 10.00 -5.59 26.22
N TYR A 217 8.80 -5.33 25.71
CA TYR A 217 7.78 -4.49 26.32
C TYR A 217 6.43 -5.23 26.28
N GLY A 218 5.55 -4.88 27.20
CA GLY A 218 4.16 -5.30 27.16
C GLY A 218 3.39 -4.45 26.16
N ARG A 219 2.21 -4.00 26.55
CA ARG A 219 1.47 -2.94 25.84
C ARG A 219 2.21 -1.61 25.78
N VAL A 220 2.33 -1.05 24.58
CA VAL A 220 2.75 0.34 24.34
C VAL A 220 1.63 1.11 23.66
N THR A 221 1.27 2.25 24.24
CA THR A 221 0.21 3.14 23.72
C THR A 221 0.76 4.53 23.47
N VAL A 222 0.61 5.02 22.25
CA VAL A 222 0.95 6.39 21.87
C VAL A 222 -0.31 7.23 21.88
N GLN A 223 -0.50 8.03 22.93
CA GLN A 223 -1.66 8.90 23.08
C GLN A 223 -1.66 10.04 22.05
N PRO A 224 -2.76 10.79 21.89
CA PRO A 224 -2.86 11.78 20.82
C PRO A 224 -1.74 12.81 20.79
N GLY A 225 -1.09 12.96 19.63
CA GLY A 225 0.07 13.84 19.44
C GLY A 225 1.32 13.44 20.22
N GLY A 226 1.33 12.29 20.90
CA GLY A 226 2.54 11.71 21.48
C GLY A 226 3.48 11.20 20.40
N VAL A 227 4.78 11.19 20.68
CA VAL A 227 5.83 10.73 19.77
C VAL A 227 6.61 9.61 20.45
N LEU A 228 6.56 8.41 19.86
CA LEU A 228 7.40 7.28 20.24
C LEU A 228 8.61 7.21 19.31
N GLU A 229 9.81 7.40 19.84
CA GLU A 229 11.05 7.22 19.08
C GLU A 229 11.66 5.84 19.34
N LEU A 230 11.96 5.13 18.25
CA LEU A 230 12.60 3.82 18.24
C LEU A 230 13.90 3.91 17.42
N SER A 231 15.02 3.58 18.04
CA SER A 231 16.32 3.49 17.37
C SER A 231 16.57 2.12 16.76
N SER A 232 17.51 2.03 15.81
CA SER A 232 17.88 0.78 15.12
C SER A 232 18.06 -0.40 16.09
N GLY A 233 17.43 -1.53 15.79
CA GLY A 233 17.43 -2.71 16.65
C GLY A 233 16.11 -3.49 16.61
N VAL A 234 16.02 -4.48 17.48
CA VAL A 234 14.86 -5.39 17.56
C VAL A 234 14.03 -5.07 18.80
N TYR A 235 12.74 -4.84 18.57
CA TYR A 235 11.74 -4.60 19.59
C TYR A 235 10.74 -5.76 19.63
N TYR A 236 10.33 -6.11 20.83
CA TYR A 236 9.29 -7.09 21.09
C TYR A 236 8.19 -6.42 21.90
N PHE A 237 6.99 -6.34 21.34
CA PHE A 237 5.82 -5.79 22.01
C PHE A 237 4.76 -6.89 22.20
N GLU A 238 4.03 -6.82 23.31
CA GLU A 238 2.75 -7.53 23.39
C GLU A 238 1.75 -6.89 22.42
N ARG A 239 1.56 -5.57 22.54
CA ARG A 239 0.72 -4.75 21.66
C ARG A 239 1.34 -3.39 21.42
N LEU A 240 1.18 -2.86 20.22
CA LEU A 240 1.55 -1.48 19.87
C LEU A 240 0.36 -0.80 19.23
N GLN A 241 -0.10 0.28 19.85
CA GLN A 241 -1.20 1.07 19.33
C GLN A 241 -0.87 2.56 19.35
N THR A 242 -1.29 3.26 18.30
CA THR A 242 -1.35 4.72 18.30
C THR A 242 -2.80 5.17 18.38
N ASP A 243 -3.07 6.16 19.22
CA ASP A 243 -4.32 6.90 19.17
C ASP A 243 -4.28 7.91 18.02
N ARG A 244 -5.38 8.66 17.84
CA ARG A 244 -5.48 9.72 16.83
C ARG A 244 -4.29 10.67 16.90
N GLU A 245 -3.67 10.98 15.77
CA GLU A 245 -2.51 11.89 15.66
C GLU A 245 -1.28 11.43 16.45
N GLY A 246 -1.21 10.17 16.90
CA GLY A 246 0.01 9.60 17.46
C GLY A 246 1.10 9.39 16.40
N GLU A 247 2.36 9.60 16.77
CA GLU A 247 3.51 9.43 15.89
C GLU A 247 4.46 8.34 16.41
N ILE A 248 4.96 7.52 15.49
CA ILE A 248 6.12 6.65 15.73
C ILE A 248 7.24 7.09 14.80
N TYR A 249 8.37 7.48 15.38
CA TYR A 249 9.54 7.93 14.67
C TYR A 249 10.65 6.87 14.76
N PHE A 250 11.17 6.46 13.61
CA PHE A 250 12.21 5.44 13.49
C PHE A 250 13.57 6.05 13.13
N ASP A 251 14.54 5.94 14.04
CA ASP A 251 15.94 6.25 13.74
C ASP A 251 16.63 5.02 13.13
N THR A 252 16.75 5.04 11.80
CA THR A 252 17.32 3.99 10.96
C THR A 252 18.78 4.26 10.59
N ARG A 253 19.42 5.28 11.19
CA ARG A 253 20.80 5.66 10.85
C ARG A 253 21.81 4.53 11.05
N ARG A 254 21.56 3.65 12.02
CA ARG A 254 22.45 2.53 12.37
C ARG A 254 21.99 1.18 11.85
N GLY A 255 20.92 1.14 11.05
CA GLY A 255 20.36 -0.07 10.48
C GLY A 255 18.85 -0.15 10.64
N PRO A 256 18.26 -1.32 10.33
CA PRO A 256 16.82 -1.49 10.36
C PRO A 256 16.26 -1.43 11.77
N VAL A 257 14.97 -1.10 11.87
CA VAL A 257 14.17 -1.27 13.07
C VAL A 257 13.16 -2.40 12.82
N ILE A 258 13.26 -3.44 13.64
CA ILE A 258 12.39 -4.63 13.54
C ILE A 258 11.47 -4.64 14.76
N VAL A 259 10.17 -4.60 14.50
CA VAL A 259 9.12 -4.57 15.51
C VAL A 259 8.34 -5.88 15.46
N ASN A 260 8.56 -6.75 16.43
CA ASN A 260 7.87 -8.03 16.57
C ASN A 260 6.74 -7.91 17.59
N LEU A 261 5.51 -8.20 17.18
CA LEU A 261 4.31 -8.11 18.00
C LEU A 261 3.73 -9.50 18.28
N ALA A 262 3.51 -9.79 19.56
CA ALA A 262 2.86 -11.02 19.97
C ALA A 262 1.34 -11.00 19.70
N GLU A 263 0.73 -9.82 19.77
CA GLU A 263 -0.70 -9.62 19.55
C GLU A 263 -0.93 -8.39 18.65
N ASP A 264 -1.67 -7.38 19.12
CA ASP A 264 -2.26 -6.35 18.28
C ASP A 264 -1.26 -5.26 17.82
N LEU A 265 -1.35 -4.90 16.55
CA LEU A 265 -0.84 -3.68 15.94
C LEU A 265 -2.04 -2.85 15.43
N SER A 266 -2.11 -1.57 15.78
CA SER A 266 -3.14 -0.69 15.24
C SER A 266 -2.66 0.76 15.14
N PHE A 267 -3.01 1.41 14.04
CA PHE A 267 -2.77 2.84 13.86
C PHE A 267 -4.06 3.62 13.97
N GLY A 268 -4.08 4.61 14.87
CA GLY A 268 -5.14 5.59 15.01
C GLY A 268 -5.35 6.42 13.75
N ASP A 269 -6.39 7.26 13.75
CA ASP A 269 -6.65 8.18 12.64
C ASP A 269 -5.59 9.30 12.62
N TYR A 270 -5.13 9.70 11.43
CA TYR A 270 -4.08 10.70 11.24
C TYR A 270 -2.77 10.36 11.95
N SER A 271 -2.54 9.08 12.28
CA SER A 271 -1.28 8.64 12.84
C SER A 271 -0.19 8.68 11.78
N THR A 272 1.03 8.96 12.22
CA THR A 272 2.17 9.09 11.32
C THR A 272 3.29 8.16 11.72
N ILE A 273 3.81 7.40 10.76
CA ILE A 273 5.00 6.59 10.89
C ILE A 273 6.09 7.20 10.03
N ASN A 274 7.13 7.71 10.68
CA ASN A 274 8.21 8.45 10.05
C ASN A 274 9.56 7.80 10.33
N THR A 275 10.56 8.24 9.58
CA THR A 275 11.96 7.88 9.80
C THR A 275 12.87 9.05 9.48
N ASP A 276 14.08 9.04 10.02
CA ASP A 276 15.16 10.00 9.75
C ASP A 276 15.46 10.19 8.26
N ARG A 277 15.10 9.21 7.41
CA ARG A 277 15.29 9.25 5.94
C ARG A 277 14.00 9.53 5.15
N GLY A 278 12.90 9.87 5.82
CA GLY A 278 11.60 10.05 5.19
C GLY A 278 11.14 8.79 4.43
N GLU A 279 10.52 8.97 3.27
CA GLU A 279 10.01 7.84 2.47
C GLU A 279 11.09 6.85 2.01
N ALA A 280 12.32 7.32 1.80
CA ALA A 280 13.45 6.48 1.39
C ALA A 280 13.87 5.49 2.49
N GLY A 281 13.55 5.76 3.76
CA GLY A 281 13.82 4.84 4.87
C GLY A 281 12.72 3.78 5.07
N SER A 282 11.66 3.77 4.26
CA SER A 282 10.55 2.81 4.44
C SER A 282 11.03 1.35 4.40
N SER A 283 12.05 1.01 3.61
CA SER A 283 12.60 -0.36 3.53
C SER A 283 13.39 -0.81 4.76
N GLU A 284 13.61 0.08 5.74
CA GLU A 284 14.35 -0.19 6.97
C GLU A 284 13.42 -0.40 8.18
N ILE A 285 12.09 -0.35 7.98
CA ILE A 285 11.09 -0.51 9.05
C ILE A 285 10.29 -1.79 8.79
N TYR A 286 10.26 -2.68 9.78
CA TYR A 286 9.56 -3.97 9.70
C TYR A 286 8.61 -4.13 10.88
N PHE A 287 7.35 -4.43 10.60
CA PHE A 287 6.35 -4.83 11.58
C PHE A 287 5.97 -6.29 11.33
N ASN A 288 6.28 -7.17 12.26
CA ASN A 288 5.90 -8.58 12.23
C ASN A 288 4.86 -8.82 13.30
N THR A 289 3.63 -9.18 12.95
CA THR A 289 2.56 -9.41 13.92
C THR A 289 1.94 -10.79 13.78
N ARG A 290 1.60 -11.38 14.93
CA ARG A 290 0.82 -12.62 15.06
C ARG A 290 -0.67 -12.38 15.25
N GLN A 291 -1.09 -11.12 15.14
CA GLN A 291 -2.49 -10.76 15.19
C GLN A 291 -3.28 -11.61 14.20
N SER A 292 -4.43 -12.14 14.64
CA SER A 292 -5.37 -12.91 13.82
C SER A 292 -6.69 -12.17 13.57
N ARG A 293 -6.77 -10.92 14.01
CA ARG A 293 -7.91 -10.01 13.86
C ARG A 293 -7.52 -8.87 12.92
N THR A 294 -8.47 -8.02 12.58
CA THR A 294 -8.22 -6.85 11.72
C THR A 294 -7.13 -5.89 12.26
N LEU A 295 -6.02 -5.72 11.52
CA LEU A 295 -5.06 -4.65 11.70
C LEU A 295 -5.61 -3.40 11.02
N ARG A 296 -5.93 -2.39 11.83
CA ARG A 296 -6.52 -1.14 11.34
C ARG A 296 -5.43 -0.10 11.06
N ILE A 297 -5.46 0.50 9.88
CA ILE A 297 -4.75 1.74 9.54
C ILE A 297 -5.79 2.86 9.46
N GLY A 298 -5.82 3.72 10.48
CA GLY A 298 -6.83 4.76 10.62
C GLY A 298 -6.87 5.78 9.48
N ARG A 299 -7.96 6.56 9.44
CA ARG A 299 -8.24 7.50 8.35
C ARG A 299 -7.15 8.56 8.25
N GLY A 300 -6.69 8.86 7.03
CA GLY A 300 -5.72 9.93 6.79
C GLY A 300 -4.34 9.65 7.39
N SER A 301 -4.07 8.42 7.85
CA SER A 301 -2.78 8.05 8.41
C SER A 301 -1.72 7.92 7.32
N ARG A 302 -0.48 8.18 7.70
CA ARG A 302 0.71 8.01 6.85
C ARG A 302 1.58 6.93 7.45
N VAL A 303 1.74 5.81 6.75
CA VAL A 303 2.47 4.64 7.25
C VAL A 303 3.63 4.31 6.31
N LEU A 304 4.84 4.19 6.87
CA LEU A 304 6.05 3.75 6.19
C LEU A 304 6.49 2.41 6.79
N GLY A 305 6.86 1.44 5.96
CA GLY A 305 7.40 0.17 6.42
C GLY A 305 6.85 -1.05 5.72
N SER A 306 7.43 -2.21 6.03
CA SER A 306 6.88 -3.52 5.70
C SER A 306 6.00 -4.01 6.86
N ILE A 307 4.79 -4.47 6.56
CA ILE A 307 3.87 -5.10 7.51
C ILE A 307 3.71 -6.57 7.10
N LEU A 308 4.03 -7.47 8.01
CA LEU A 308 3.84 -8.91 7.90
C LEU A 308 2.82 -9.35 8.95
N ALA A 309 1.60 -9.64 8.49
CA ALA A 309 0.45 -9.99 9.30
C ALA A 309 -0.33 -11.16 8.66
N PRO A 310 0.30 -12.33 8.42
CA PRO A 310 -0.22 -13.38 7.54
C PRO A 310 -1.52 -14.05 8.02
N TYR A 311 -1.96 -13.76 9.25
CA TYR A 311 -3.18 -14.30 9.84
C TYR A 311 -4.27 -13.25 10.06
N ALA A 312 -4.04 -11.99 9.66
CA ALA A 312 -4.93 -10.87 9.90
C ALA A 312 -5.38 -10.21 8.61
N ASP A 313 -6.61 -9.69 8.61
CA ASP A 313 -7.03 -8.69 7.63
C ASP A 313 -6.30 -7.38 7.92
N VAL A 314 -5.69 -6.79 6.90
CA VAL A 314 -5.18 -5.42 6.96
C VAL A 314 -6.19 -4.48 6.31
N ARG A 315 -6.73 -3.55 7.10
CA ARG A 315 -7.74 -2.60 6.64
C ARG A 315 -7.26 -1.16 6.76
N GLY A 316 -7.09 -0.50 5.61
CA GLY A 316 -6.84 0.93 5.52
C GLY A 316 -8.11 1.72 5.31
N GLU A 317 -8.34 2.69 6.18
CA GLU A 317 -9.46 3.63 6.08
C GLU A 317 -9.24 4.68 4.97
N GLY A 318 -10.22 5.58 4.79
CA GLY A 318 -10.17 6.57 3.70
C GLY A 318 -8.94 7.49 3.79
N ASN A 319 -8.39 7.85 2.63
CA ASN A 319 -7.24 8.76 2.49
C ASN A 319 -5.93 8.33 3.17
N VAL A 320 -5.73 7.03 3.41
CA VAL A 320 -4.44 6.52 3.92
C VAL A 320 -3.33 6.74 2.89
N THR A 321 -2.16 7.18 3.34
CA THR A 321 -0.91 7.15 2.57
C THR A 321 -0.04 6.03 3.12
N PHE A 322 0.30 5.05 2.29
CA PHE A 322 1.15 3.93 2.67
C PHE A 322 2.33 3.83 1.70
N ARG A 323 3.54 3.68 2.25
CA ARG A 323 4.71 3.33 1.45
C ARG A 323 5.46 2.16 2.07
N GLY A 324 5.46 1.04 1.36
CA GLY A 324 6.19 -0.16 1.70
C GLY A 324 5.52 -1.42 1.20
N SER A 325 5.52 -2.49 1.98
CA SER A 325 4.93 -3.77 1.59
C SER A 325 3.97 -4.27 2.65
N ILE A 326 2.84 -4.87 2.25
CA ILE A 326 1.92 -5.55 3.16
C ILE A 326 1.79 -7.00 2.74
N ILE A 327 2.05 -7.89 3.67
CA ILE A 327 1.64 -9.29 3.59
C ILE A 327 0.58 -9.54 4.64
N ALA A 328 -0.56 -10.07 4.23
CA ALA A 328 -1.69 -10.30 5.10
C ALA A 328 -2.53 -11.50 4.65
N GLN A 329 -3.56 -11.84 5.43
CA GLN A 329 -4.60 -12.74 4.96
C GLN A 329 -5.42 -12.03 3.87
N ASP A 330 -6.12 -10.97 4.29
CA ASP A 330 -6.84 -10.05 3.42
C ASP A 330 -6.23 -8.65 3.43
N ILE A 331 -6.32 -7.93 2.33
CA ILE A 331 -5.90 -6.53 2.23
C ILE A 331 -7.04 -5.69 1.66
N ILE A 332 -7.55 -4.75 2.46
CA ILE A 332 -8.69 -3.90 2.08
C ILE A 332 -8.34 -2.43 2.29
N PHE A 333 -8.39 -1.61 1.23
CA PHE A 333 -8.20 -0.16 1.35
C PHE A 333 -9.41 0.60 0.82
N GLN A 334 -9.91 1.50 1.66
CA GLN A 334 -10.98 2.43 1.33
C GLN A 334 -10.53 3.50 0.33
N SER A 335 -11.49 4.29 -0.14
CA SER A 335 -11.27 5.29 -1.19
C SER A 335 -10.27 6.39 -0.79
N GLY A 336 -9.60 6.94 -1.80
CA GLY A 336 -8.64 8.04 -1.64
C GLY A 336 -7.26 7.62 -1.14
N ALA A 337 -7.01 6.32 -0.98
CA ALA A 337 -5.72 5.82 -0.55
C ALA A 337 -4.59 6.07 -1.57
N LYS A 338 -3.37 6.32 -1.09
CA LYS A 338 -2.14 6.42 -1.89
C LYS A 338 -1.16 5.36 -1.42
N LEU A 339 -0.91 4.35 -2.23
CA LEU A 339 -0.26 3.11 -1.79
C LEU A 339 0.92 2.82 -2.72
N GLU A 340 2.15 2.91 -2.23
CA GLU A 340 3.35 2.71 -3.05
C GLU A 340 4.25 1.64 -2.45
N SER A 341 4.82 0.76 -3.28
CA SER A 341 5.89 -0.13 -2.83
C SER A 341 7.12 0.67 -2.40
N HIS A 342 8.06 0.04 -1.69
CA HIS A 342 9.32 0.70 -1.29
C HIS A 342 10.02 1.41 -2.46
N ARG A 343 10.06 0.72 -3.61
CA ARG A 343 10.69 1.17 -4.86
C ARG A 343 9.71 1.77 -5.86
N GLY A 344 8.45 2.00 -5.46
CA GLY A 344 7.42 2.52 -6.35
C GLY A 344 7.82 3.87 -6.91
N GLU A 345 8.34 3.88 -8.13
CA GLU A 345 8.35 5.07 -8.98
C GLU A 345 7.01 5.07 -9.70
N SER A 346 5.94 5.47 -8.99
CA SER A 346 4.77 6.00 -9.70
C SER A 346 5.31 7.06 -10.66
N PRO A 347 5.05 6.98 -11.98
CA PRO A 347 5.45 8.01 -12.91
C PRO A 347 4.78 9.30 -12.42
N ARG A 348 5.49 10.08 -11.60
CA ARG A 348 4.93 11.24 -10.94
C ARG A 348 4.43 12.12 -12.08
N PRO A 349 3.12 12.33 -12.24
CA PRO A 349 2.65 13.18 -13.31
C PRO A 349 3.35 14.52 -13.09
N ARG A 350 4.01 15.06 -14.12
CA ARG A 350 4.80 16.30 -14.02
C ARG A 350 4.04 17.47 -13.34
N ALA A 351 2.71 17.40 -13.29
CA ALA A 351 1.82 18.32 -12.60
C ALA A 351 1.92 18.34 -11.07
N TRP A 352 2.53 17.35 -10.41
CA TRP A 352 2.68 17.29 -8.94
C TRP A 352 4.05 17.73 -8.43
N GLN A 353 4.94 18.18 -9.31
CA GLN A 353 6.30 18.64 -8.97
C GLN A 353 6.43 20.18 -8.98
N ARG A 354 5.33 20.92 -8.84
CA ARG A 354 5.33 22.40 -8.78
C ARG A 354 4.98 22.91 -7.40
#